data_AF-A0A498M311-F1
#
_entry.id   AF-A0A498M311-F1
#
_cell.length_a   1.000
_cell.length_b   1.000
_cell.length_c   1.000
_cell.angle_alpha   90.00
_cell.angle_beta   90.00
_cell.angle_gamma   90.00
#
_symmetry.space_group_name_H-M   'P 1'
#
loop_
_entity.id
_entity.type
_entity.pdbx_description
1 polymer ?
#
loop_
_entity_poly.entity_id
_entity_poly.type
_entity_poly.pdbx_seq_one_letter_code
_entity_poly.pdbx_strand_id
1 'polypeptide(L)'
;MEELDVEPSTTLIPGAGFNQKHLGFEWGPGDLLVYETNYKLQGPRSAGSPFVHVVRKDEDICSPILRKLFNESHLIFVGLQKIKEDVPSKNKKSQFVSISKNYRSVIRACMEELQQNAVSTQDGSLASQYGDQVSILLAIELIWNLCEVLFIDAAPAGSLLLHLLDWVRLHKSDVDARAREVLQSDSPAQHQSYWDVVISLVLQGRMDEARQVLSKKASMRVESSSVFKRMDVLLQTMPIFNPAGTQTLTEFDVKWRHWHEECDRCLQDNTFASNRHLETICKIMVGDEDALLEQKELLSTWYHFLVTRLLFTHPTIKPPDLHYYAQSSMNMFLGPRASPEPLDIILLSAFEFDLHQVIKDCSIALNNWWFVAHLTDLLDHCKLLQSHNLQCVSHIRAYSQI
;
A
#
# COMPACT_ATOMS: atom_id res chain seq x y z
N MET A 1 11.28 -11.20 23.79
CA MET A 1 11.90 -10.25 22.86
C MET A 1 13.07 -11.01 22.26
N GLU A 2 12.81 -11.79 21.21
CA GLU A 2 13.87 -12.36 20.39
C GLU A 2 14.21 -11.30 19.36
N GLU A 3 15.44 -10.77 19.44
CA GLU A 3 16.03 -9.93 18.40
C GLU A 3 16.10 -10.79 17.14
N LEU A 4 15.38 -10.39 16.09
CA LEU A 4 15.60 -10.96 14.78
C LEU A 4 16.92 -10.35 14.28
N ASP A 5 17.94 -11.19 14.11
CA ASP A 5 19.23 -10.86 13.49
C ASP A 5 19.01 -10.47 12.01
N VAL A 6 18.58 -9.23 11.78
CA VAL A 6 18.70 -8.62 10.46
C VAL A 6 20.17 -8.23 10.32
N GLU A 7 20.88 -8.83 9.36
CA GLU A 7 22.27 -8.46 9.08
C GLU A 7 22.36 -6.94 8.85
N PRO A 8 23.18 -6.22 9.62
CA PRO A 8 23.27 -4.78 9.50
C PRO A 8 23.80 -4.41 8.12
N SER A 9 23.18 -3.41 7.49
CA SER A 9 23.63 -2.88 6.21
C SER A 9 25.10 -2.47 6.31
N THR A 10 25.95 -3.08 5.49
CA THR A 10 27.39 -2.82 5.53
C THR A 10 27.69 -1.55 4.73
N THR A 11 28.05 -0.47 5.44
CA THR A 11 28.56 0.75 4.81
C THR A 11 30.08 0.68 4.71
N LEU A 12 30.60 0.68 3.48
CA LEU A 12 32.04 0.74 3.25
C LEU A 12 32.55 2.16 3.53
N ILE A 13 33.44 2.29 4.51
CA ILE A 13 34.14 3.55 4.78
C ILE A 13 35.39 3.61 3.88
N PRO A 14 35.45 4.52 2.89
CA PRO A 14 36.56 4.56 1.94
C PRO A 14 37.89 4.80 2.64
N GLY A 15 38.88 3.92 2.43
CA GLY A 15 40.22 4.08 2.99
C GLY A 15 40.43 3.55 4.41
N ALA A 16 39.37 3.16 5.12
CA ALA A 16 39.48 2.58 6.46
C ALA A 16 39.95 1.11 6.40
N GLY A 17 40.96 0.75 7.20
CA GLY A 17 41.40 -0.65 7.35
C GLY A 17 42.41 -1.15 6.31
N PHE A 18 42.79 -0.32 5.33
CA PHE A 18 43.83 -0.65 4.33
C PHE A 18 45.19 -1.00 4.95
N ASN A 19 45.50 -0.44 6.13
CA ASN A 19 46.79 -0.62 6.80
C ASN A 19 46.76 -1.62 7.98
N GLN A 20 45.69 -2.41 8.16
CA GLN A 20 45.50 -3.28 9.34
C GLN A 20 45.63 -2.54 10.69
N LYS A 21 45.35 -1.23 10.71
CA LYS A 21 45.36 -0.41 11.93
C LYS A 21 44.05 -0.58 12.69
N HIS A 22 44.07 -0.36 14.01
CA HIS A 22 42.84 -0.35 14.80
C HIS A 22 41.95 0.82 14.37
N LEU A 23 40.63 0.63 14.43
CA LEU A 23 39.66 1.69 14.18
C LEU A 23 39.14 2.21 15.53
N GLY A 24 39.11 3.53 15.68
CA GLY A 24 38.38 4.22 16.74
C GLY A 24 37.13 4.87 16.16
N PHE A 25 36.10 5.03 16.98
CA PHE A 25 34.93 5.82 16.62
C PHE A 25 34.49 6.70 17.80
N GLU A 26 33.86 7.83 17.49
CA GLU A 26 33.29 8.73 18.47
C GLU A 26 31.95 9.26 17.97
N TRP A 27 30.93 9.22 18.82
CA TRP A 27 29.63 9.81 18.54
C TRP A 27 29.71 11.33 18.72
N GLY A 28 29.58 12.08 17.63
CA GLY A 28 29.37 13.52 17.68
C GLY A 28 27.90 13.87 17.93
N PRO A 29 27.56 15.16 18.03
CA PRO A 29 26.18 15.64 18.25
C PRO A 29 25.17 15.33 17.13
N GLY A 30 25.59 14.65 16.06
CA GLY A 30 24.76 14.38 14.87
C GLY A 30 25.45 13.52 13.81
N ASP A 31 26.77 13.43 13.85
CA ASP A 31 27.57 12.59 12.94
C ASP A 31 28.41 11.57 13.74
N LEU A 32 28.69 10.41 13.16
CA LEU A 32 29.64 9.44 13.70
C LEU A 32 31.02 9.71 13.11
N LEU A 33 32.03 9.92 13.95
CA LEU A 33 33.41 10.09 13.50
C LEU A 33 34.13 8.75 13.57
N VAL A 34 34.80 8.35 12.49
CA VAL A 34 35.60 7.12 12.41
C VAL A 34 37.02 7.48 12.01
N TYR A 35 38.02 6.97 12.74
CA TYR A 35 39.43 7.28 12.49
C TYR A 35 40.31 6.06 12.75
N GLU A 36 41.43 5.96 12.04
CA GLU A 36 42.43 4.92 12.32
C GLU A 36 43.31 5.33 13.50
N THR A 37 43.48 4.40 14.44
CA THR A 37 44.31 4.56 15.64
C THR A 37 45.37 3.47 15.72
N ASN A 38 46.55 3.83 16.23
CA ASN A 38 47.65 2.90 16.46
C ASN A 38 47.66 2.38 17.92
N TYR A 39 46.52 2.41 18.61
CA TYR A 39 46.46 2.16 20.06
C TYR A 39 46.87 0.71 20.41
N LYS A 40 48.15 0.51 20.72
CA LYS A 40 48.60 -0.53 21.65
C LYS A 40 48.71 0.13 23.02
N LEU A 41 48.14 -0.48 24.06
CA LEU A 41 48.08 0.07 25.42
C LEU A 41 49.44 0.54 25.98
N GLN A 42 50.58 0.09 25.44
CA GLN A 42 51.92 0.56 25.78
C GLN A 42 52.84 0.49 24.54
N GLY A 43 53.20 1.63 23.95
CA GLY A 43 54.17 1.72 22.86
C GLY A 43 54.41 3.17 22.39
N PRO A 44 55.54 3.48 21.73
CA PRO A 44 55.88 4.85 21.36
C PRO A 44 54.90 5.38 20.31
N ARG A 45 54.50 6.65 20.45
CA ARG A 45 53.60 7.36 19.53
C ARG A 45 54.21 7.38 18.12
N SER A 46 53.73 6.51 17.23
CA SER A 46 53.95 6.65 15.78
C SER A 46 52.90 7.59 15.19
N ALA A 47 53.25 8.25 14.07
CA ALA A 47 52.36 9.15 13.35
C ALA A 47 51.02 8.46 13.05
N GLY A 48 49.93 8.99 13.62
CA GLY A 48 48.57 8.54 13.36
C GLY A 48 48.19 8.71 11.90
N SER A 49 47.13 8.02 11.47
CA SER A 49 46.54 8.28 10.15
C SER A 49 46.00 9.72 10.11
N PRO A 50 46.23 10.50 9.04
CA PRO A 50 45.82 11.90 8.98
C PRO A 50 44.32 12.08 8.67
N PHE A 51 43.58 11.00 8.43
CA PHE A 51 42.20 11.04 7.99
C PHE A 51 41.23 10.73 9.13
N VAL A 52 40.26 11.62 9.31
CA VAL A 52 39.05 11.41 10.11
C VAL A 52 37.89 11.35 9.14
N HIS A 53 37.13 10.26 9.17
CA HIS A 53 35.96 10.05 8.35
C HIS A 53 34.72 10.48 9.11
N VAL A 54 33.88 11.30 8.48
CA VAL A 54 32.56 11.65 8.98
C VAL A 54 31.57 10.68 8.34
N VAL A 55 30.94 9.86 9.16
CA VAL A 55 29.90 8.90 8.75
C VAL A 55 28.56 9.50 9.14
N ARG A 56 27.72 9.77 8.13
CA ARG A 56 26.34 10.20 8.32
C ARG A 56 25.43 9.02 8.05
N LYS A 57 24.55 8.71 9.01
CA LYS A 57 23.56 7.65 8.87
C LYS A 57 22.26 8.16 8.22
N ASP A 58 22.00 9.48 8.32
CA ASP A 58 20.71 10.09 8.00
C ASP A 58 20.82 11.09 6.83
N GLU A 59 21.31 10.66 5.66
CA GLU A 59 21.34 11.51 4.46
C GLU A 59 19.93 11.99 4.05
N ASP A 60 18.89 11.21 4.36
CA ASP A 60 17.48 11.54 4.10
C ASP A 60 16.99 12.80 4.86
N ILE A 61 17.45 13.04 6.10
CA ILE A 61 17.08 14.23 6.89
C ILE A 61 17.67 15.52 6.29
N CYS A 62 18.73 15.39 5.49
CA CYS A 62 19.34 16.51 4.80
C CYS A 62 18.53 16.97 3.58
N SER A 63 17.62 16.14 3.03
CA SER A 63 16.76 16.50 1.90
C SER A 63 15.80 17.65 2.26
N PRO A 64 15.81 18.79 1.54
CA PRO A 64 14.87 19.89 1.78
C PRO A 64 13.40 19.46 1.68
N ILE A 65 13.10 18.50 0.81
CA ILE A 65 11.74 18.00 0.55
C ILE A 65 11.26 17.14 1.73
N LEU A 66 12.09 16.22 2.21
CA LEU A 66 11.76 15.41 3.37
C LEU A 66 11.67 16.26 4.65
N ARG A 67 12.47 17.33 4.76
CA ARG A 67 12.33 18.29 5.88
C ARG A 67 10.96 19.00 5.87
N LYS A 68 10.45 19.35 4.69
CA LYS A 68 9.11 19.92 4.55
C LYS A 68 8.04 18.90 4.97
N LEU A 69 8.15 17.65 4.51
CA LEU A 69 7.30 16.54 4.97
C LEU A 69 7.32 16.40 6.49
N PHE A 70 8.49 16.40 7.12
CA PHE A 70 8.63 16.28 8.58
C PHE A 70 7.98 17.46 9.32
N ASN A 71 8.17 18.69 8.83
CA ASN A 71 7.55 19.86 9.45
C ASN A 71 6.02 19.86 9.32
N GLU A 72 5.49 19.60 8.12
CA GLU A 72 4.05 19.58 7.87
C GLU A 72 3.35 18.46 8.65
N SER A 73 3.94 17.26 8.66
CA SER A 73 3.43 16.16 9.47
C SER A 73 3.49 16.44 10.96
N HIS A 74 4.59 17.00 11.46
CA HIS A 74 4.70 17.38 12.87
C HIS A 74 3.59 18.36 13.29
N LEU A 75 3.27 19.35 12.45
CA LEU A 75 2.18 20.30 12.73
C LEU A 75 0.81 19.62 12.83
N ILE A 76 0.55 18.60 12.02
CA ILE A 76 -0.66 17.77 12.12
C ILE A 76 -0.74 17.12 13.51
N PHE A 77 0.36 16.53 13.97
CA PHE A 77 0.40 15.82 15.24
C PHE A 77 0.41 16.75 16.46
N VAL A 78 1.04 17.93 16.37
CA VAL A 78 0.85 19.00 17.38
C VAL A 78 -0.62 19.43 17.47
N GLY A 79 -1.32 19.44 16.34
CA GLY A 79 -2.77 19.63 16.29
C GLY A 79 -3.54 18.51 16.98
N LEU A 80 -3.18 17.26 16.72
CA LEU A 80 -3.77 16.06 17.35
C LEU A 80 -3.70 16.13 18.88
N GLN A 81 -2.56 16.55 19.46
CA GLN A 81 -2.39 16.68 20.92
C GLN A 81 -3.37 17.68 21.57
N LYS A 82 -3.93 18.61 20.80
CA LYS A 82 -4.90 19.60 21.32
C LYS A 82 -6.32 19.05 21.40
N ILE A 83 -6.58 17.85 20.88
CA ILE A 83 -7.89 17.22 20.93
C ILE A 83 -8.16 16.75 22.35
N LYS A 84 -9.06 17.46 23.04
CA LYS A 84 -9.45 17.15 24.42
C LYS A 84 -10.19 15.82 24.51
N GLU A 85 -9.92 15.05 25.57
CA GLU A 85 -10.63 13.81 25.88
C GLU A 85 -12.14 13.98 26.12
N ASP A 86 -12.64 15.21 26.24
CA ASP A 86 -14.06 15.51 26.54
C ASP A 86 -14.98 15.61 25.31
N VAL A 87 -14.48 15.47 24.08
CA VAL A 87 -15.33 15.53 22.86
C VAL A 87 -16.22 14.27 22.75
N PRO A 88 -17.51 14.37 22.34
CA PRO A 88 -18.38 13.20 22.14
C PRO A 88 -17.77 12.16 21.18
N SER A 89 -17.84 10.87 21.55
CA SER A 89 -17.15 9.76 20.86
C SER A 89 -17.47 9.65 19.36
N LYS A 90 -18.70 9.97 18.93
CA LYS A 90 -19.10 9.93 17.51
C LYS A 90 -18.33 10.93 16.62
N ASN A 91 -17.91 12.08 17.15
CA ASN A 91 -17.16 13.08 16.39
C ASN A 91 -15.64 12.84 16.45
N LYS A 92 -15.16 12.04 17.40
CA LYS A 92 -13.73 11.74 17.54
C LYS A 92 -13.22 10.84 16.41
N LYS A 93 -13.99 9.80 16.05
CA LYS A 93 -13.61 8.89 14.96
C LYS A 93 -13.44 9.61 13.63
N SER A 94 -14.42 10.45 13.25
CA SER A 94 -14.33 11.23 12.01
C SER A 94 -13.18 12.25 12.05
N GLN A 95 -12.86 12.83 13.20
CA GLN A 95 -11.69 13.67 13.38
C GLN A 95 -10.38 12.90 13.18
N PHE A 96 -10.23 11.70 13.75
CA PHE A 96 -9.03 10.87 13.55
C PHE A 96 -8.86 10.43 12.09
N VAL A 97 -9.95 10.04 11.42
CA VAL A 97 -9.94 9.75 9.98
C VAL A 97 -9.53 10.99 9.18
N SER A 98 -10.01 12.19 9.55
CA SER A 98 -9.60 13.44 8.89
C SER A 98 -8.10 13.73 9.09
N ILE A 99 -7.56 13.47 10.28
CA ILE A 99 -6.12 13.65 10.58
C ILE A 99 -5.28 12.66 9.76
N SER A 100 -5.72 11.41 9.70
CA SER A 100 -5.10 10.35 8.89
C SER A 100 -5.05 10.74 7.41
N LYS A 101 -6.17 11.24 6.86
CA LYS A 101 -6.23 11.72 5.47
C LYS A 101 -5.31 12.92 5.23
N ASN A 102 -5.28 13.88 6.14
CA ASN A 102 -4.39 15.04 6.05
C ASN A 102 -2.91 14.59 6.01
N TYR A 103 -2.53 13.64 6.87
CA TYR A 103 -1.16 13.10 6.90
C TYR A 103 -0.78 12.45 5.57
N ARG A 104 -1.67 11.63 4.99
CA ARG A 104 -1.48 11.04 3.66
C ARG A 104 -1.40 12.07 2.55
N SER A 105 -2.19 13.14 2.60
CA SER A 105 -2.12 14.23 1.62
C SER A 105 -0.75 14.93 1.64
N VAL A 106 -0.15 15.12 2.81
CA VAL A 106 1.22 15.66 2.93
C VAL A 106 2.25 14.69 2.32
N ILE A 107 2.12 13.38 2.59
CA ILE A 107 2.99 12.36 1.98
C ILE A 107 2.86 12.39 0.44
N ARG A 108 1.64 12.46 -0.08
CA ARG A 108 1.37 12.55 -1.54
C ARG A 108 1.99 13.78 -2.17
N ALA A 109 1.83 14.95 -1.56
CA ALA A 109 2.45 16.18 -2.05
C ALA A 109 3.99 16.07 -2.07
N CYS A 110 4.57 15.47 -1.04
CA CYS A 110 6.01 15.19 -0.98
C CYS A 110 6.46 14.22 -2.09
N MET A 111 5.72 13.13 -2.32
CA MET A 111 6.03 12.16 -3.39
C MET A 111 5.95 12.80 -4.78
N GLU A 112 4.94 13.63 -5.05
CA GLU A 112 4.82 14.34 -6.33
C GLU A 112 6.00 15.29 -6.55
N GLU A 113 6.46 16.01 -5.52
CA GLU A 113 7.63 16.88 -5.58
C GLU A 113 8.93 16.09 -5.85
N LEU A 114 9.11 14.94 -5.18
CA LEU A 114 10.24 14.04 -5.42
C LEU A 114 10.24 13.47 -6.84
N GLN A 115 9.08 13.03 -7.34
CA GLN A 115 8.93 12.51 -8.71
C GLN A 115 9.25 13.57 -9.76
N GLN A 116 8.78 14.81 -9.59
CA GLN A 116 9.08 15.91 -10.50
C GLN A 116 10.57 16.22 -10.54
N ASN A 117 11.24 16.17 -9.39
CA ASN A 117 12.68 16.42 -9.29
C ASN A 117 13.51 15.25 -9.86
N ALA A 118 13.05 14.01 -9.71
CA ALA A 118 13.65 12.84 -10.33
C ALA A 118 13.64 12.91 -11.87
N VAL A 119 12.57 13.45 -12.46
CA VAL A 119 12.46 13.65 -13.92
C VAL A 119 13.29 14.85 -14.40
N SER A 120 13.42 15.88 -13.57
CA SER A 120 14.07 17.14 -13.96
C SER A 120 15.58 17.15 -13.75
N THR A 121 16.12 16.28 -12.89
CA THR A 121 17.56 16.21 -12.62
C THR A 121 18.33 15.56 -13.78
N GLN A 122 19.51 16.09 -14.08
CA GLN A 122 20.44 15.51 -15.06
C GLN A 122 21.38 14.48 -14.43
N ASP A 123 21.43 14.43 -13.11
CA ASP A 123 22.26 13.47 -12.36
C ASP A 123 21.46 12.18 -12.10
N GLY A 124 21.86 11.10 -12.78
CA GLY A 124 21.21 9.79 -12.65
C GLY A 124 21.33 9.18 -11.26
N SER A 125 22.37 9.51 -10.48
CA SER A 125 22.51 9.01 -9.11
C SER A 125 21.47 9.66 -8.18
N LEU A 126 21.28 10.98 -8.32
CA LEU A 126 20.29 11.73 -7.57
C LEU A 126 18.86 11.36 -7.99
N ALA A 127 18.64 11.09 -9.30
CA ALA A 127 17.35 10.58 -9.78
C ALA A 127 16.99 9.23 -9.14
N SER A 128 17.97 8.32 -9.02
CA SER A 128 17.79 7.03 -8.35
C SER A 128 17.45 7.22 -6.86
N GLN A 129 18.16 8.10 -6.15
CA GLN A 129 17.87 8.39 -4.74
C GLN A 129 16.44 8.90 -4.53
N TYR A 130 15.96 9.81 -5.38
CA TYR A 130 14.57 10.25 -5.32
C TYR A 130 13.59 9.11 -5.61
N GLY A 131 13.92 8.22 -6.55
CA GLY A 131 13.14 7.01 -6.82
C GLY A 131 13.03 6.08 -5.60
N ASP A 132 14.13 5.86 -4.90
CA ASP A 132 14.16 5.04 -3.67
C ASP A 132 13.32 5.68 -2.56
N GLN A 133 13.43 7.00 -2.37
CA GLN A 133 12.60 7.74 -1.40
C GLN A 133 11.11 7.67 -1.74
N VAL A 134 10.74 7.76 -3.03
CA VAL A 134 9.35 7.62 -3.48
C VAL A 134 8.84 6.21 -3.19
N SER A 135 9.63 5.17 -3.45
CA SER A 135 9.30 3.77 -3.13
C SER A 135 9.01 3.59 -1.63
N ILE A 136 9.83 4.15 -0.75
CA ILE A 136 9.63 4.11 0.70
C ILE A 136 8.35 4.84 1.11
N LEU A 137 8.10 6.03 0.57
CA LEU A 137 6.89 6.81 0.88
C LEU A 137 5.61 6.13 0.37
N LEU A 138 5.68 5.44 -0.77
CA LEU A 138 4.57 4.62 -1.29
C LEU A 138 4.24 3.47 -0.34
N ALA A 139 5.26 2.77 0.18
CA ALA A 139 5.07 1.70 1.17
C ALA A 139 4.46 2.26 2.47
N ILE A 140 4.98 3.38 2.96
CA ILE A 140 4.47 4.10 4.14
C ILE A 140 2.99 4.47 3.96
N GLU A 141 2.62 5.07 2.84
CA GLU A 141 1.25 5.47 2.59
C GLU A 141 0.31 4.26 2.44
N LEU A 142 0.79 3.19 1.79
CA LEU A 142 0.05 1.94 1.62
C LEU A 142 -0.32 1.32 2.97
N ILE A 143 0.67 1.17 3.85
CA ILE A 143 0.50 0.63 5.21
C ILE A 143 -0.40 1.56 6.03
N TRP A 144 -0.16 2.87 5.97
CA TRP A 144 -0.94 3.86 6.71
C TRP A 144 -2.41 3.82 6.33
N ASN A 145 -2.71 3.84 5.02
CA ASN A 145 -4.08 3.80 4.53
C ASN A 145 -4.75 2.46 4.89
N LEU A 146 -4.04 1.33 4.84
CA LEU A 146 -4.60 0.06 5.31
C LEU A 146 -4.93 0.12 6.80
N CYS A 147 -4.06 0.70 7.63
CA CYS A 147 -4.32 0.86 9.05
C CYS A 147 -5.51 1.81 9.32
N GLU A 148 -5.64 2.88 8.53
CA GLU A 148 -6.79 3.78 8.56
C GLU A 148 -8.09 2.99 8.31
N VAL A 149 -8.11 2.16 7.25
CA VAL A 149 -9.29 1.36 6.88
C VAL A 149 -9.65 0.32 7.96
N LEU A 150 -8.66 -0.45 8.44
CA LEU A 150 -8.91 -1.58 9.33
C LEU A 150 -9.15 -1.18 10.79
N PHE A 151 -8.44 -0.18 11.30
CA PHE A 151 -8.41 0.10 12.74
C PHE A 151 -9.02 1.45 13.14
N ILE A 152 -8.79 2.50 12.34
CA ILE A 152 -9.25 3.86 12.69
C ILE A 152 -10.70 4.04 12.24
N ASP A 153 -10.96 3.80 10.95
CA ASP A 153 -12.30 3.83 10.40
C ASP A 153 -13.05 2.51 10.65
N ALA A 154 -12.36 1.39 10.84
CA ALA A 154 -12.92 0.11 11.33
C ALA A 154 -14.33 -0.17 10.79
N ALA A 155 -14.47 -0.14 9.47
CA ALA A 155 -15.75 -0.19 8.80
C ALA A 155 -16.43 -1.56 9.01
N PRO A 156 -17.77 -1.61 9.16
CA PRO A 156 -18.49 -2.86 9.31
C PRO A 156 -18.47 -3.67 7.99
N ALA A 157 -18.96 -4.91 8.07
CA ALA A 157 -19.14 -5.79 6.91
C ALA A 157 -19.94 -5.10 5.79
N GLY A 158 -19.55 -5.35 4.53
CA GLY A 158 -20.05 -4.63 3.35
C GLY A 158 -19.25 -3.35 3.10
N SER A 159 -19.26 -2.39 4.02
CA SER A 159 -18.50 -1.13 3.89
C SER A 159 -16.98 -1.36 3.85
N LEU A 160 -16.48 -2.33 4.60
CA LEU A 160 -15.07 -2.72 4.61
C LEU A 160 -14.53 -3.02 3.21
N LEU A 161 -15.26 -3.81 2.41
CA LEU A 161 -14.83 -4.16 1.06
C LEU A 161 -14.77 -2.93 0.14
N LEU A 162 -15.71 -1.98 0.28
CA LEU A 162 -15.67 -0.74 -0.48
C LEU A 162 -14.41 0.07 -0.15
N HIS A 163 -14.05 0.16 1.14
CA HIS A 163 -12.82 0.84 1.55
C HIS A 163 -11.55 0.12 1.08
N LEU A 164 -11.55 -1.22 1.04
CA LEU A 164 -10.44 -1.99 0.49
C LEU A 164 -10.32 -1.82 -1.03
N LEU A 165 -11.42 -1.71 -1.77
CA LEU A 165 -11.41 -1.38 -3.19
C LEU A 165 -10.80 0.00 -3.44
N ASP A 166 -11.22 1.01 -2.66
CA ASP A 166 -10.66 2.36 -2.76
C ASP A 166 -9.18 2.39 -2.36
N TRP A 167 -8.80 1.60 -1.36
CA TRP A 167 -7.41 1.40 -0.95
C TRP A 167 -6.56 0.86 -2.11
N VAL A 168 -6.98 -0.21 -2.79
CA VAL A 168 -6.21 -0.77 -3.91
C VAL A 168 -6.16 0.19 -5.09
N ARG A 169 -7.28 0.85 -5.43
CA ARG A 169 -7.33 1.83 -6.53
C ARG A 169 -6.37 2.99 -6.32
N LEU A 170 -6.27 3.50 -5.08
CA LEU A 170 -5.36 4.60 -4.76
C LEU A 170 -3.89 4.24 -4.94
N HIS A 171 -3.52 2.99 -4.67
CA HIS A 171 -2.15 2.50 -4.79
C HIS A 171 -1.87 1.80 -6.12
N LYS A 172 -2.84 1.83 -7.04
CA LYS A 172 -2.73 1.30 -8.41
C LYS A 172 -3.29 2.29 -9.43
N SER A 173 -2.57 3.40 -9.64
CA SER A 173 -2.98 4.52 -10.49
C SER A 173 -2.66 4.35 -11.99
N ASP A 174 -1.97 3.28 -12.37
CA ASP A 174 -1.53 3.03 -13.74
C ASP A 174 -2.69 2.71 -14.70
N VAL A 175 -3.77 2.12 -14.19
CA VAL A 175 -4.97 1.78 -14.97
C VAL A 175 -5.62 3.03 -15.57
N ASP A 176 -5.69 4.13 -14.83
CA ASP A 176 -6.27 5.38 -15.32
C ASP A 176 -5.44 6.01 -16.43
N ALA A 177 -4.11 5.96 -16.30
CA ALA A 177 -3.20 6.45 -17.34
C ALA A 177 -3.34 5.62 -18.62
N ARG A 178 -3.33 4.28 -18.49
CA ARG A 178 -3.52 3.35 -19.62
C ARG A 178 -4.90 3.49 -20.27
N ALA A 179 -5.94 3.69 -19.48
CA ALA A 179 -7.29 3.91 -19.99
C ALA A 179 -7.37 5.23 -20.80
N ARG A 180 -6.76 6.31 -20.32
CA ARG A 180 -6.68 7.57 -21.06
C ARG A 180 -5.93 7.41 -22.38
N GLU A 181 -4.79 6.73 -22.37
CA GLU A 181 -3.99 6.45 -23.58
C GLU A 181 -4.81 5.67 -24.63
N VAL A 182 -5.46 4.59 -24.23
CA VAL A 182 -6.34 3.79 -25.11
C VAL A 182 -7.46 4.66 -25.69
N LEU A 183 -8.13 5.46 -24.85
CA LEU A 183 -9.27 6.27 -25.26
C LEU A 183 -8.90 7.45 -26.16
N GLN A 184 -7.67 7.96 -26.06
CA GLN A 184 -7.13 9.05 -26.87
C GLN A 184 -6.53 8.57 -28.20
N SER A 185 -6.27 7.26 -28.35
CA SER A 185 -5.78 6.70 -29.61
C SER A 185 -6.79 6.87 -30.75
N ASP A 186 -6.30 6.93 -32.00
CA ASP A 186 -7.12 7.08 -33.20
C ASP A 186 -8.16 5.95 -33.37
N SER A 187 -7.83 4.75 -32.89
CA SER A 187 -8.68 3.56 -32.96
C SER A 187 -8.68 2.79 -31.61
N PRO A 188 -9.44 3.26 -30.61
CA PRO A 188 -9.44 2.67 -29.27
C PRO A 188 -9.77 1.18 -29.25
N ALA A 189 -10.71 0.74 -30.08
CA ALA A 189 -11.16 -0.65 -30.12
C ALA A 189 -10.14 -1.64 -30.70
N GLN A 190 -9.10 -1.13 -31.37
CA GLN A 190 -7.99 -1.88 -31.96
C GLN A 190 -6.68 -1.69 -31.20
N HIS A 191 -6.66 -0.84 -30.17
CA HIS A 191 -5.47 -0.61 -29.36
C HIS A 191 -5.01 -1.90 -28.68
N GLN A 192 -3.69 -2.13 -28.62
CA GLN A 192 -3.10 -3.35 -28.04
C GLN A 192 -3.55 -3.58 -26.59
N SER A 193 -3.53 -2.53 -25.77
CA SER A 193 -3.89 -2.56 -24.35
C SER A 193 -5.40 -2.45 -24.09
N TYR A 194 -6.25 -2.49 -25.12
CA TYR A 194 -7.69 -2.29 -24.97
C TYR A 194 -8.31 -3.30 -23.98
N TRP A 195 -8.03 -4.59 -24.17
CA TRP A 195 -8.59 -5.63 -23.32
C TRP A 195 -7.99 -5.63 -21.92
N ASP A 196 -6.69 -5.34 -21.81
CA ASP A 196 -6.01 -5.19 -20.51
C ASP A 196 -6.64 -4.09 -19.68
N VAL A 197 -7.00 -2.96 -20.30
CA VAL A 197 -7.72 -1.87 -19.64
C VAL A 197 -9.12 -2.31 -19.21
N VAL A 198 -9.89 -2.95 -20.09
CA VAL A 198 -11.25 -3.42 -19.73
C VAL A 198 -11.18 -4.42 -18.57
N ILE A 199 -10.29 -5.40 -18.64
CA ILE A 199 -10.10 -6.41 -17.60
C ILE A 199 -9.63 -5.73 -16.30
N SER A 200 -8.67 -4.82 -16.36
CA SER A 200 -8.20 -4.07 -15.18
C SER A 200 -9.31 -3.27 -14.50
N LEU A 201 -10.20 -2.64 -15.28
CA LEU A 201 -11.36 -1.93 -14.74
C LEU A 201 -12.33 -2.89 -14.03
N VAL A 202 -12.58 -4.07 -14.60
CA VAL A 202 -13.42 -5.11 -13.95
C VAL A 202 -12.76 -5.64 -12.67
N LEU A 203 -11.45 -5.93 -12.70
CA LEU A 203 -10.69 -6.39 -11.52
C LEU A 203 -10.74 -5.36 -10.37
N GLN A 204 -10.78 -4.06 -10.70
CA GLN A 204 -10.95 -2.96 -9.75
C GLN A 204 -12.41 -2.69 -9.36
N GLY A 205 -13.39 -3.44 -9.88
CA GLY A 205 -14.81 -3.23 -9.62
C GLY A 205 -15.41 -1.98 -10.26
N ARG A 206 -14.79 -1.41 -11.31
CA ARG A 206 -15.23 -0.19 -12.01
C ARG A 206 -16.09 -0.54 -13.23
N MET A 207 -17.23 -1.16 -12.97
CA MET A 207 -18.08 -1.74 -14.01
C MET A 207 -18.58 -0.71 -15.02
N ASP A 208 -18.97 0.48 -14.57
CA ASP A 208 -19.47 1.52 -15.47
C ASP A 208 -18.42 2.03 -16.46
N GLU A 209 -17.15 2.08 -16.05
CA GLU A 209 -16.06 2.49 -16.93
C GLU A 209 -15.70 1.37 -17.90
N ALA A 210 -15.67 0.12 -17.44
CA ALA A 210 -15.49 -1.04 -18.30
C ALA A 210 -16.58 -1.07 -19.40
N ARG A 211 -17.83 -0.79 -19.05
CA ARG A 211 -18.96 -0.69 -19.99
C ARG A 211 -18.77 0.43 -21.01
N GLN A 212 -18.35 1.62 -20.57
CA GLN A 212 -18.07 2.73 -21.47
C GLN A 212 -17.01 2.36 -22.51
N VAL A 213 -15.92 1.70 -22.08
CA VAL A 213 -14.85 1.23 -22.98
C VAL A 213 -15.37 0.12 -23.92
N LEU A 214 -16.17 -0.82 -23.42
CA LEU A 214 -16.77 -1.92 -24.20
C LEU A 214 -17.74 -1.44 -25.27
N SER A 215 -18.54 -0.40 -24.97
CA SER A 215 -19.53 0.16 -25.89
C SER A 215 -18.91 0.61 -27.24
N LYS A 216 -17.66 1.10 -27.22
CA LYS A 216 -16.92 1.53 -28.41
C LYS A 216 -16.62 0.39 -29.40
N LYS A 217 -16.49 -0.85 -28.91
CA LYS A 217 -16.24 -2.03 -29.75
C LYS A 217 -17.54 -2.71 -30.17
N ALA A 218 -18.55 -2.68 -29.30
CA ALA A 218 -19.89 -3.17 -29.60
C ALA A 218 -20.53 -2.40 -30.78
N SER A 219 -20.24 -1.11 -30.94
CA SER A 219 -20.72 -0.29 -32.06
C SER A 219 -20.07 -0.64 -33.40
N MET A 220 -18.87 -1.25 -33.40
CA MET A 220 -18.13 -1.60 -34.62
C MET A 220 -18.47 -2.98 -35.19
N ARG A 221 -19.00 -3.91 -34.37
CA ARG A 221 -19.28 -5.29 -34.79
C ARG A 221 -20.74 -5.69 -34.53
N VAL A 222 -21.59 -5.49 -35.54
CA VAL A 222 -23.03 -5.80 -35.49
C VAL A 222 -23.31 -7.29 -35.23
N GLU A 223 -22.50 -8.21 -35.77
CA GLU A 223 -22.71 -9.66 -35.66
C GLU A 223 -22.52 -10.21 -34.24
N SER A 224 -21.69 -9.58 -33.42
CA SER A 224 -21.46 -9.95 -32.01
C SER A 224 -22.25 -9.08 -31.03
N SER A 225 -23.18 -8.25 -31.53
CA SER A 225 -23.91 -7.26 -30.73
C SER A 225 -24.70 -7.88 -29.57
N SER A 226 -25.27 -9.08 -29.73
CA SER A 226 -26.03 -9.76 -28.68
C SER A 226 -25.17 -10.16 -27.48
N VAL A 227 -23.97 -10.68 -27.72
CA VAL A 227 -23.03 -11.11 -26.68
C VAL A 227 -22.48 -9.91 -25.91
N PHE A 228 -22.14 -8.81 -26.59
CA PHE A 228 -21.73 -7.56 -25.95
C PHE A 228 -22.88 -6.93 -25.14
N LYS A 229 -24.12 -6.96 -25.63
CA LYS A 229 -25.29 -6.51 -24.87
C LYS A 229 -25.52 -7.34 -23.61
N ARG A 230 -25.35 -8.67 -23.69
CA ARG A 230 -25.49 -9.52 -22.50
C ARG A 230 -24.43 -9.19 -21.46
N MET A 231 -23.17 -9.02 -21.87
CA MET A 231 -22.11 -8.56 -20.97
C MET A 231 -22.41 -7.18 -20.37
N ASP A 232 -22.88 -6.23 -21.17
CA ASP A 232 -23.24 -4.88 -20.68
C ASP A 232 -24.30 -4.95 -19.57
N VAL A 233 -25.32 -5.80 -19.74
CA VAL A 233 -26.36 -6.03 -18.73
C VAL A 233 -25.75 -6.61 -17.45
N LEU A 234 -24.89 -7.63 -17.54
CA LEU A 234 -24.25 -8.21 -16.35
C LEU A 234 -23.40 -7.18 -15.60
N LEU A 235 -22.61 -6.38 -16.32
CA LEU A 235 -21.81 -5.32 -15.71
C LEU A 235 -22.67 -4.22 -15.08
N GLN A 236 -23.76 -3.82 -15.75
CA GLN A 236 -24.67 -2.78 -15.27
C GLN A 236 -25.43 -3.20 -14.01
N THR A 237 -25.80 -4.47 -13.93
CA THR A 237 -26.66 -4.99 -12.87
C THR A 237 -25.88 -5.46 -11.65
N MET A 238 -24.55 -5.40 -11.68
CA MET A 238 -23.70 -5.75 -10.54
C MET A 238 -24.13 -4.97 -9.29
N PRO A 239 -24.54 -5.66 -8.22
CA PRO A 239 -24.94 -4.98 -6.99
C PRO A 239 -23.75 -4.34 -6.28
N ILE A 240 -23.93 -3.09 -5.84
CA ILE A 240 -22.98 -2.36 -4.99
C ILE A 240 -23.68 -2.06 -3.66
N PHE A 241 -23.01 -2.35 -2.55
CA PHE A 241 -23.56 -2.09 -1.23
C PHE A 241 -23.64 -0.58 -0.98
N ASN A 242 -24.80 -0.09 -0.54
CA ASN A 242 -24.98 1.32 -0.19
C ASN A 242 -25.24 1.48 1.32
N PRO A 243 -24.20 1.77 2.12
CA PRO A 243 -24.34 1.93 3.58
C PRO A 243 -25.12 3.18 4.00
N ALA A 244 -25.26 4.18 3.13
CA ALA A 244 -26.04 5.40 3.41
C ALA A 244 -27.54 5.23 3.11
N GLY A 245 -27.92 4.15 2.41
CA GLY A 245 -29.30 3.85 2.07
C GLY A 245 -30.02 3.03 3.14
N THR A 246 -31.26 2.64 2.84
CA THR A 246 -32.07 1.74 3.68
C THR A 246 -31.77 0.26 3.43
N GLN A 247 -30.84 -0.06 2.54
CA GLN A 247 -30.53 -1.43 2.13
C GLN A 247 -29.86 -2.18 3.29
N THR A 248 -30.41 -3.32 3.65
CA THR A 248 -29.76 -4.20 4.63
C THR A 248 -28.64 -5.01 3.98
N LEU A 249 -27.65 -5.43 4.77
CA LEU A 249 -26.56 -6.29 4.27
C LEU A 249 -27.11 -7.60 3.69
N THR A 250 -28.19 -8.15 4.27
CA THR A 250 -28.87 -9.35 3.77
C THR A 250 -29.56 -9.12 2.42
N GLU A 251 -30.24 -7.99 2.23
CA GLU A 251 -30.84 -7.64 0.94
C GLU A 251 -29.79 -7.48 -0.16
N PHE A 252 -28.66 -6.85 0.17
CA PHE A 252 -27.52 -6.75 -0.74
C PHE A 252 -26.98 -8.13 -1.12
N ASP A 253 -26.72 -8.98 -0.13
CA ASP A 253 -26.18 -10.33 -0.28
C ASP A 253 -27.08 -11.23 -1.14
N VAL A 254 -28.41 -11.16 -0.96
CA VAL A 254 -29.37 -11.87 -1.83
C VAL A 254 -29.31 -11.39 -3.27
N LYS A 255 -29.28 -10.07 -3.51
CA LYS A 255 -29.16 -9.50 -4.86
C LYS A 255 -27.84 -9.90 -5.51
N TRP A 256 -26.75 -9.85 -4.75
CA TRP A 256 -25.42 -10.22 -5.24
C TRP A 256 -25.35 -11.69 -5.63
N ARG A 257 -25.88 -12.61 -4.81
CA ARG A 257 -25.94 -14.04 -5.16
C ARG A 257 -26.74 -14.29 -6.43
N HIS A 258 -27.91 -13.63 -6.56
CA HIS A 258 -28.72 -13.77 -7.76
C HIS A 258 -27.97 -13.32 -9.01
N TRP A 259 -27.31 -12.16 -8.96
CA TRP A 259 -26.48 -11.66 -10.04
C TRP A 259 -25.30 -12.60 -10.36
N HIS A 260 -24.65 -13.15 -9.33
CA HIS A 260 -23.54 -14.09 -9.47
C HIS A 260 -23.99 -15.39 -10.15
N GLU A 261 -25.14 -15.95 -9.77
CA GLU A 261 -25.78 -17.10 -10.42
C GLU A 261 -26.11 -16.81 -11.90
N GLU A 262 -26.52 -15.58 -12.23
CA GLU A 262 -26.74 -15.18 -13.63
C GLU A 262 -25.44 -15.14 -14.44
N CYS A 263 -24.34 -14.70 -13.84
CA CYS A 263 -23.02 -14.74 -14.47
C CYS A 263 -22.59 -16.19 -14.73
N ASP A 264 -22.71 -17.05 -13.72
CA ASP A 264 -22.37 -18.48 -13.83
C ASP A 264 -23.22 -19.19 -14.89
N ARG A 265 -24.53 -18.94 -14.92
CA ARG A 265 -25.43 -19.48 -15.96
C ARG A 265 -24.98 -19.07 -17.37
N CYS A 266 -24.52 -17.83 -17.56
CA CYS A 266 -24.03 -17.40 -18.88
C CYS A 266 -22.79 -18.18 -19.34
N LEU A 267 -21.92 -18.58 -18.41
CA LEU A 267 -20.76 -19.43 -18.70
C LEU A 267 -21.20 -20.86 -19.03
N GLN A 268 -22.10 -21.44 -18.24
CA GLN A 268 -22.64 -22.79 -18.46
C GLN A 268 -23.34 -22.91 -19.83
N ASP A 269 -24.09 -21.88 -20.21
CA ASP A 269 -24.79 -21.80 -21.50
C ASP A 269 -23.83 -21.50 -22.67
N ASN A 270 -22.53 -21.35 -22.42
CA ASN A 270 -21.51 -20.98 -23.42
C ASN A 270 -21.84 -19.68 -24.17
N THR A 271 -22.51 -18.74 -23.50
CA THR A 271 -22.99 -17.48 -24.09
C THR A 271 -21.84 -16.66 -24.70
N PHE A 272 -20.66 -16.73 -24.08
CA PHE A 272 -19.47 -15.97 -24.46
C PHE A 272 -18.44 -16.76 -25.28
N ALA A 273 -18.73 -18.01 -25.69
CA ALA A 273 -17.76 -18.88 -26.36
C ALA A 273 -17.21 -18.33 -27.69
N SER A 274 -17.93 -17.38 -28.32
CA SER A 274 -17.48 -16.68 -29.53
C SER A 274 -16.42 -15.59 -29.27
N ASN A 275 -16.20 -15.20 -28.01
CA ASN A 275 -15.25 -14.15 -27.63
C ASN A 275 -14.55 -14.47 -26.31
N ARG A 276 -13.32 -14.99 -26.41
CA ARG A 276 -12.46 -15.35 -25.27
C ARG A 276 -12.34 -14.25 -24.22
N HIS A 277 -12.24 -12.98 -24.60
CA HIS A 277 -12.07 -11.90 -23.62
C HIS A 277 -13.34 -11.65 -22.80
N LEU A 278 -14.53 -11.75 -23.42
CA LEU A 278 -15.79 -11.64 -22.70
C LEU A 278 -16.01 -12.85 -21.79
N GLU A 279 -15.59 -14.04 -22.24
CA GLU A 279 -15.60 -15.24 -21.41
C GLU A 279 -14.67 -15.07 -20.20
N THR A 280 -13.44 -14.56 -20.39
CA THR A 280 -12.51 -14.24 -19.29
C THR A 280 -13.12 -13.24 -18.31
N ILE A 281 -13.75 -12.16 -18.79
CA ILE A 281 -14.43 -11.18 -17.92
C ILE A 281 -15.54 -11.87 -17.11
N CYS A 282 -16.32 -12.75 -17.73
CA CYS A 282 -17.39 -13.45 -17.03
C CYS A 282 -16.84 -14.45 -15.99
N LYS A 283 -15.76 -15.18 -16.30
CA LYS A 283 -15.05 -16.05 -15.33
C LYS A 283 -14.54 -15.26 -14.12
N ILE A 284 -13.96 -14.08 -14.36
CA ILE A 284 -13.55 -13.15 -13.31
C ILE A 284 -14.75 -12.75 -12.43
N MET A 285 -15.89 -12.40 -13.04
CA MET A 285 -17.10 -11.98 -12.30
C MET A 285 -17.72 -13.09 -11.44
N VAL A 286 -17.54 -14.36 -11.85
CA VAL A 286 -17.94 -15.55 -11.07
C VAL A 286 -16.91 -15.88 -9.98
N GLY A 287 -15.74 -15.24 -9.99
CA GLY A 287 -14.71 -15.47 -8.99
C GLY A 287 -13.90 -16.75 -9.23
N ASP A 288 -13.78 -17.18 -10.50
CA ASP A 288 -12.88 -18.26 -10.90
C ASP A 288 -11.43 -17.89 -10.54
N GLU A 289 -10.87 -18.61 -9.56
CA GLU A 289 -9.54 -18.32 -9.01
C GLU A 289 -8.43 -18.51 -10.05
N ASP A 290 -8.56 -19.51 -10.93
CA ASP A 290 -7.58 -19.75 -11.99
C ASP A 290 -7.62 -18.61 -13.01
N ALA A 291 -8.81 -18.17 -13.42
CA ALA A 291 -8.97 -17.04 -14.33
C ALA A 291 -8.42 -15.72 -13.73
N LEU A 292 -8.57 -15.51 -12.42
CA LEU A 292 -7.99 -14.37 -11.72
C LEU A 292 -6.45 -14.44 -11.68
N LEU A 293 -5.90 -15.63 -11.39
CA LEU A 293 -4.45 -15.86 -11.37
C LEU A 293 -3.81 -15.76 -12.75
N GLU A 294 -4.53 -16.09 -13.83
CA GLU A 294 -4.08 -15.81 -15.21
C GLU A 294 -3.88 -14.31 -15.46
N GLN A 295 -4.56 -13.43 -14.69
CA GLN A 295 -4.42 -11.97 -14.77
C GLN A 295 -3.41 -11.40 -13.76
N LYS A 296 -2.47 -12.22 -13.25
CA LYS A 296 -1.48 -11.81 -12.23
C LYS A 296 -0.70 -10.55 -12.60
N GLU A 297 -0.32 -10.39 -13.87
CA GLU A 297 0.37 -9.19 -14.35
C GLU A 297 -0.49 -7.93 -14.25
N LEU A 298 -1.79 -8.04 -14.60
CA LEU A 298 -2.75 -6.94 -14.49
C LEU A 298 -3.12 -6.63 -13.03
N LEU A 299 -3.05 -7.62 -12.13
CA LEU A 299 -3.27 -7.42 -10.70
C LEU A 299 -2.03 -6.82 -10.02
N SER A 300 -0.83 -7.18 -10.48
CA SER A 300 0.52 -6.82 -10.01
C SER A 300 0.87 -7.20 -8.57
N THR A 301 -0.10 -7.21 -7.65
CA THR A 301 0.13 -7.51 -6.24
C THR A 301 -0.91 -8.47 -5.66
N TRP A 302 -0.50 -9.23 -4.64
CA TRP A 302 -1.38 -10.22 -4.01
C TRP A 302 -2.55 -9.58 -3.26
N TYR A 303 -2.38 -8.35 -2.75
CA TYR A 303 -3.44 -7.63 -2.05
C TYR A 303 -4.48 -7.07 -3.02
N HIS A 304 -4.11 -6.75 -4.27
CA HIS A 304 -5.11 -6.47 -5.31
C HIS A 304 -5.88 -7.75 -5.65
N PHE A 305 -5.19 -8.87 -5.83
CA PHE A 305 -5.83 -10.18 -6.01
C PHE A 305 -6.80 -10.51 -4.86
N LEU A 306 -6.40 -10.30 -3.61
CA LEU A 306 -7.26 -10.47 -2.43
C LEU A 306 -8.56 -9.68 -2.55
N VAL A 307 -8.46 -8.37 -2.81
CA VAL A 307 -9.64 -7.49 -2.85
C VAL A 307 -10.55 -7.85 -4.02
N THR A 308 -9.99 -8.15 -5.20
CA THR A 308 -10.76 -8.63 -6.35
C THR A 308 -11.44 -9.97 -6.06
N ARG A 309 -10.73 -10.91 -5.43
CA ARG A 309 -11.29 -12.20 -5.01
C ARG A 309 -12.46 -11.99 -4.06
N LEU A 310 -12.31 -11.14 -3.04
CA LEU A 310 -13.39 -10.81 -2.10
C LEU A 310 -14.60 -10.19 -2.81
N LEU A 311 -14.39 -9.32 -3.80
CA LEU A 311 -15.47 -8.70 -4.57
C LEU A 311 -16.36 -9.72 -5.30
N PHE A 312 -15.76 -10.77 -5.84
CA PHE A 312 -16.47 -11.76 -6.65
C PHE A 312 -16.79 -13.08 -5.92
N THR A 313 -16.36 -13.24 -4.67
CA THR A 313 -16.65 -14.46 -3.89
C THR A 313 -17.24 -14.20 -2.50
N HIS A 314 -16.87 -13.11 -1.83
CA HIS A 314 -17.23 -12.85 -0.43
C HIS A 314 -17.51 -11.34 -0.18
N PRO A 315 -18.55 -10.76 -0.81
CA PRO A 315 -18.79 -9.31 -0.76
C PRO A 315 -19.23 -8.80 0.62
N THR A 316 -19.63 -9.70 1.52
CA THR A 316 -20.10 -9.42 2.88
C THR A 316 -19.09 -9.84 3.95
N ILE A 317 -17.81 -9.99 3.57
CA ILE A 317 -16.72 -10.39 4.46
C ILE A 317 -16.71 -9.56 5.75
N LYS A 318 -16.51 -10.24 6.87
CA LYS A 318 -16.39 -9.62 8.18
C LYS A 318 -14.92 -9.41 8.52
N PRO A 319 -14.57 -8.34 9.25
CA PRO A 319 -13.18 -8.07 9.65
C PRO A 319 -12.46 -9.29 10.27
N PRO A 320 -13.06 -10.04 11.23
CA PRO A 320 -12.36 -11.17 11.85
C PRO A 320 -11.98 -12.29 10.88
N ASP A 321 -12.71 -12.45 9.77
CA ASP A 321 -12.49 -13.53 8.81
C ASP A 321 -11.49 -13.13 7.70
N LEU A 322 -11.11 -11.85 7.64
CA LEU A 322 -10.30 -11.28 6.56
C LEU A 322 -8.89 -11.91 6.47
N HIS A 323 -8.29 -12.22 7.62
CA HIS A 323 -6.95 -12.80 7.70
C HIS A 323 -6.83 -14.13 6.94
N TYR A 324 -7.86 -14.98 6.99
CA TYR A 324 -7.87 -16.26 6.28
C TYR A 324 -7.76 -16.06 4.77
N TYR A 325 -8.53 -15.11 4.22
CA TYR A 325 -8.48 -14.79 2.80
C TYR A 325 -7.17 -14.11 2.43
N ALA A 326 -6.64 -13.23 3.27
CA ALA A 326 -5.36 -12.57 3.03
C ALA A 326 -4.21 -13.56 2.91
N GLN A 327 -4.06 -14.46 3.89
CA GLN A 327 -3.04 -15.52 3.86
C GLN A 327 -3.21 -16.44 2.65
N SER A 328 -4.44 -16.89 2.39
CA SER A 328 -4.75 -17.75 1.24
C SER A 328 -4.39 -17.07 -0.08
N SER A 329 -4.77 -15.79 -0.24
CA SER A 329 -4.49 -15.01 -1.45
C SER A 329 -3.01 -14.74 -1.64
N MET A 330 -2.26 -14.44 -0.58
CA MET A 330 -0.81 -14.28 -0.65
C MET A 330 -0.13 -15.59 -1.11
N ASN A 331 -0.51 -16.73 -0.51
CA ASN A 331 0.05 -18.04 -0.86
C ASN A 331 -0.24 -18.43 -2.32
N MET A 332 -1.48 -18.20 -2.79
CA MET A 332 -1.88 -18.46 -4.17
C MET A 332 -1.13 -17.55 -5.16
N PHE A 333 -1.01 -16.25 -4.83
CA PHE A 333 -0.45 -15.26 -5.74
C PHE A 333 1.07 -15.35 -5.82
N LEU A 334 1.79 -15.40 -4.70
CA LEU A 334 3.26 -15.47 -4.69
C LEU A 334 3.75 -16.87 -5.11
N GLY A 335 2.97 -17.90 -4.81
CA GLY A 335 3.31 -19.30 -5.04
C GLY A 335 4.18 -19.89 -3.91
N PRO A 336 4.30 -21.21 -3.84
CA PRO A 336 4.87 -21.92 -2.68
C PRO A 336 6.39 -21.75 -2.49
N ARG A 337 7.09 -21.15 -3.46
CA ARG A 337 8.56 -20.99 -3.45
C ARG A 337 9.04 -19.56 -3.25
N ALA A 338 8.13 -18.59 -3.33
CA ALA A 338 8.48 -17.19 -3.12
C ALA A 338 8.45 -16.87 -1.63
N SER A 339 9.51 -16.23 -1.14
CA SER A 339 9.51 -15.63 0.20
C SER A 339 8.76 -14.29 0.14
N PRO A 340 7.81 -14.03 1.04
CA PRO A 340 7.16 -12.72 1.14
C PRO A 340 8.20 -11.62 1.39
N GLU A 341 8.01 -10.46 0.76
CA GLU A 341 8.84 -9.30 1.05
C GLU A 341 8.46 -8.71 2.43
N PRO A 342 9.32 -7.90 3.06
CA PRO A 342 9.00 -7.29 4.35
C PRO A 342 7.69 -6.50 4.35
N LEU A 343 7.36 -5.82 3.24
CA LEU A 343 6.09 -5.14 3.06
C LEU A 343 4.89 -6.12 3.10
N ASP A 344 5.01 -7.29 2.47
CA ASP A 344 3.96 -8.31 2.49
C ASP A 344 3.67 -8.79 3.91
N ILE A 345 4.72 -8.99 4.71
CA ILE A 345 4.62 -9.42 6.11
C ILE A 345 3.90 -8.35 6.95
N ILE A 346 4.22 -7.07 6.74
CA ILE A 346 3.55 -5.95 7.43
C ILE A 346 2.06 -5.91 7.06
N LEU A 347 1.73 -5.99 5.77
CA LEU A 347 0.34 -5.95 5.30
C LEU A 347 -0.45 -7.16 5.82
N LEU A 348 0.15 -8.35 5.81
CA LEU A 348 -0.46 -9.56 6.37
C LEU A 348 -0.74 -9.40 7.87
N SER A 349 0.23 -8.90 8.64
CA SER A 349 0.06 -8.62 10.07
C SER A 349 -1.10 -7.65 10.33
N ALA A 350 -1.27 -6.65 9.45
CA ALA A 350 -2.41 -5.74 9.51
C ALA A 350 -3.75 -6.46 9.26
N PHE A 351 -3.81 -7.36 8.28
CA PHE A 351 -4.99 -8.19 8.02
C PHE A 351 -5.28 -9.21 9.13
N GLU A 352 -4.26 -9.64 9.88
CA GLU A 352 -4.37 -10.46 11.10
C GLU A 352 -4.78 -9.66 12.33
N PHE A 353 -4.93 -8.34 12.19
CA PHE A 353 -5.24 -7.40 13.27
C PHE A 353 -4.16 -7.35 14.38
N ASP A 354 -2.92 -7.72 14.08
CA ASP A 354 -1.78 -7.59 15.00
C ASP A 354 -1.07 -6.24 14.81
N LEU A 355 -1.62 -5.20 15.44
CA LEU A 355 -1.04 -3.85 15.42
C LEU A 355 0.38 -3.79 16.02
N HIS A 356 0.69 -4.65 17.00
CA HIS A 356 2.02 -4.64 17.62
C HIS A 356 3.08 -5.14 16.65
N GLN A 357 2.76 -6.20 15.91
CA GLN A 357 3.64 -6.73 14.88
C GLN A 357 3.78 -5.75 13.71
N VAL A 358 2.71 -5.07 13.28
CA VAL A 358 2.79 -3.99 12.27
C VAL A 358 3.77 -2.89 12.70
N ILE A 359 3.65 -2.38 13.92
CA ILE A 359 4.54 -1.31 14.45
C ILE A 359 5.99 -1.80 14.50
N LYS A 360 6.21 -3.02 14.98
CA LYS A 360 7.53 -3.64 15.07
C LYS A 360 8.17 -3.79 13.69
N ASP A 361 7.48 -4.41 12.75
CA ASP A 361 8.03 -4.68 11.42
C ASP A 361 8.23 -3.41 10.62
N CYS A 362 7.36 -2.40 10.77
CA CYS A 362 7.60 -1.08 10.18
C CYS A 362 8.88 -0.43 10.71
N SER A 363 9.19 -0.57 12.01
CA SER A 363 10.40 0.01 12.60
C SER A 363 11.69 -0.62 12.05
N ILE A 364 11.64 -1.93 11.75
CA ILE A 364 12.79 -2.71 11.29
C ILE A 364 12.91 -2.61 9.77
N ALA A 365 11.85 -2.96 9.04
CA ALA A 365 11.87 -3.12 7.59
C ALA A 365 11.98 -1.79 6.84
N LEU A 366 11.32 -0.74 7.33
CA LEU A 366 11.36 0.59 6.70
C LEU A 366 12.49 1.45 7.26
N ASN A 367 13.09 1.06 8.39
CA ASN A 367 14.05 1.85 9.17
C ASN A 367 13.60 3.32 9.37
N ASN A 368 12.28 3.54 9.44
CA ASN A 368 11.67 4.87 9.47
C ASN A 368 10.94 5.11 10.79
N TRP A 369 11.70 5.54 11.79
CA TRP A 369 11.18 5.81 13.13
C TRP A 369 10.20 6.99 13.17
N TRP A 370 10.31 7.95 12.24
CA TRP A 370 9.35 9.05 12.09
C TRP A 370 7.94 8.54 11.76
N PHE A 371 7.83 7.62 10.81
CA PHE A 371 6.56 6.99 10.46
C PHE A 371 5.96 6.22 11.64
N VAL A 372 6.78 5.40 12.30
CA VAL A 372 6.36 4.57 13.44
C VAL A 372 5.87 5.42 14.61
N ALA A 373 6.55 6.52 14.90
CA ALA A 373 6.16 7.47 15.92
C ALA A 373 4.75 8.04 15.68
N HIS A 374 4.50 8.57 14.47
CA HIS A 374 3.21 9.13 14.10
C HIS A 374 2.10 8.09 14.06
N LEU A 375 2.38 6.88 13.55
CA LEU A 375 1.39 5.80 13.51
C LEU A 375 1.00 5.39 14.94
N THR A 376 1.99 5.18 15.79
CA THR A 376 1.77 4.81 17.21
C THR A 376 1.01 5.90 17.95
N ASP A 377 1.34 7.17 17.73
CA ASP A 377 0.67 8.28 18.39
C ASP A 377 -0.81 8.38 17.97
N LEU A 378 -1.12 8.23 16.68
CA LEU A 378 -2.51 8.24 16.21
C LEU A 378 -3.30 7.05 16.75
N LEU A 379 -2.72 5.85 16.76
CA LEU A 379 -3.36 4.63 17.28
C LEU A 379 -3.62 4.72 18.79
N ASP A 380 -2.71 5.33 19.55
CA ASP A 380 -2.91 5.57 20.99
C ASP A 380 -4.04 6.58 21.25
N HIS A 381 -4.14 7.65 20.45
CA HIS A 381 -5.28 8.59 20.53
C HIS A 381 -6.61 7.90 20.21
N CYS A 382 -6.59 6.89 19.35
CA CYS A 382 -7.74 6.02 19.08
C CYS A 382 -8.03 5.00 20.20
N LYS A 383 -7.18 4.94 21.25
CA LYS A 383 -7.23 3.97 22.35
C LYS A 383 -7.12 2.51 21.91
N LEU A 384 -6.41 2.27 20.80
CA LEU A 384 -6.22 0.94 20.22
C LEU A 384 -5.02 0.20 20.82
N LEU A 385 -4.10 0.92 21.46
CA LEU A 385 -2.94 0.36 22.13
C LEU A 385 -3.23 0.24 23.64
N GLN A 386 -3.23 -0.98 24.18
CA GLN A 386 -3.39 -1.18 25.62
C GLN A 386 -2.06 -0.90 26.34
N SER A 387 -2.10 -0.04 27.37
CA SER A 387 -0.94 0.40 28.16
C SER A 387 -0.24 -0.70 28.97
N HIS A 388 -0.79 -1.91 29.03
CA HIS A 388 -0.33 -2.95 29.95
C HIS A 388 1.02 -3.61 29.60
N ASN A 389 1.58 -3.38 28.40
CA ASN A 389 2.90 -3.92 28.00
C ASN A 389 3.85 -2.85 27.42
N LEU A 390 3.56 -1.56 27.61
CA LEU A 390 4.14 -0.47 26.84
C LEU A 390 5.09 0.44 27.63
N GLN A 391 5.96 -0.12 28.48
CA GLN A 391 7.13 0.63 28.97
C GLN A 391 8.00 1.14 27.79
N CYS A 392 7.92 0.51 26.61
CA CYS A 392 8.61 0.94 25.39
C CYS A 392 7.92 2.11 24.65
N VAL A 393 6.57 2.23 24.65
CA VAL A 393 5.88 3.34 23.94
C VAL A 393 6.00 4.66 24.68
N SER A 394 6.10 4.66 26.00
CA SER A 394 6.47 5.87 26.74
C SER A 394 7.85 6.39 26.35
N HIS A 395 8.80 5.50 26.01
CA HIS A 395 10.10 5.89 25.48
C HIS A 395 10.00 6.39 24.03
N ILE A 396 9.28 5.71 23.14
CA ILE A 396 9.10 6.12 21.73
C ILE A 396 8.39 7.49 21.63
N ARG A 397 7.35 7.73 22.44
CA ARG A 397 6.69 9.05 22.53
C ARG A 397 7.63 10.15 23.01
N ALA A 398 8.48 9.88 24.00
CA ALA A 398 9.44 10.85 24.50
C ALA A 398 10.49 11.24 23.43
N TYR A 399 10.88 10.30 22.55
CA TYR A 399 11.76 10.58 21.41
C TYR A 399 11.08 11.36 20.27
N SER A 400 9.74 11.31 20.19
CA SER A 400 8.95 12.02 19.16
C SER A 400 8.64 13.47 19.51
N GLN A 401 8.95 13.89 20.74
CA GLN A 401 8.71 15.24 21.27
C GLN A 401 9.97 16.13 21.29
N ILE A 402 11.08 15.62 20.75
CA ILE A 402 12.32 16.35 20.47
C ILE A 402 12.41 16.51 18.96
#